data_AF-S9U6A8-F1
#
_entry.id   AF-S9U6A8-F1
#
_cell.length_a   1.000
_cell.length_b   1.000
_cell.length_c   1.000
_cell.angle_alpha   90.00
_cell.angle_beta   90.00
_cell.angle_gamma   90.00
#
_symmetry.space_group_name_H-M   'P 1'
#
loop_
_entity.id
_entity.type
_entity.pdbx_description
1 polymer ?
#
loop_
_entity_poly.entity_id
_entity_poly.type
_entity_poly.pdbx_seq_one_letter_code
_entity_poly.pdbx_strand_id
1 'polypeptide(L)'
;MVYTRWKCDRLPVFQLKLFLQEYPIQAGLGLLSMAFLLKHATYCSEETERKSGWWVGYPYWRDPIARRNETRYKALINNNDVDVTDPKWTGCSKEQLNRLRNII
;
A
#
# COMPACT_ATOMS: atom_id res chain seq x y z
N MET A 1 -13.24 48.01 -4.15
CA MET A 1 -12.55 46.73 -4.40
C MET A 1 -13.61 45.74 -4.89
N VAL A 2 -13.61 45.32 -6.17
CA VAL A 2 -14.65 44.42 -6.69
C VAL A 2 -14.37 42.98 -6.26
N TYR A 3 -15.36 42.36 -5.61
CA TYR A 3 -15.36 40.95 -5.21
C TYR A 3 -15.26 40.07 -6.45
N THR A 4 -14.23 39.23 -6.52
CA THR A 4 -14.16 38.15 -7.49
C THR A 4 -13.79 36.87 -6.75
N ARG A 5 -14.45 35.76 -7.07
CA ARG A 5 -14.20 34.45 -6.47
C ARG A 5 -12.71 34.07 -6.53
N TRP A 6 -12.07 34.38 -7.65
CA TRP A 6 -10.62 34.24 -7.86
C TRP A 6 -9.74 35.03 -6.87
N LYS A 7 -10.21 36.11 -6.24
CA LYS A 7 -9.44 36.84 -5.20
C LYS A 7 -9.59 36.19 -3.82
N CYS A 8 -10.75 35.60 -3.53
CA CYS A 8 -11.03 34.91 -2.28
C CYS A 8 -10.39 33.51 -2.23
N ASP A 9 -10.35 32.81 -3.36
CA ASP A 9 -9.77 31.47 -3.47
C ASP A 9 -8.22 31.47 -3.55
N ARG A 10 -7.56 32.63 -3.49
CA ARG A 10 -6.08 32.70 -3.53
C ARG A 10 -5.41 32.34 -2.22
N LEU A 11 -6.12 32.38 -1.10
CA LEU A 11 -5.58 32.06 0.22
C LEU A 11 -4.84 30.71 0.25
N PRO A 12 -5.44 29.58 -0.18
CA PRO A 12 -4.74 28.29 -0.21
C PRO A 12 -3.54 28.27 -1.16
N VAL A 13 -3.62 29.00 -2.28
CA VAL A 13 -2.51 29.09 -3.26
C VAL A 13 -1.35 29.93 -2.71
N PHE A 14 -1.64 31.02 -2.01
CA PHE A 14 -0.63 31.89 -1.41
C PHE A 14 -0.05 31.34 -0.13
N GLN A 15 -0.76 30.50 0.63
CA GLN A 15 -0.23 29.88 1.84
C GLN A 15 1.04 29.09 1.55
N LEU A 16 1.04 28.25 0.50
CA LEU A 16 2.25 27.51 0.09
C LEU A 16 3.37 28.45 -0.33
N LYS A 17 3.05 29.50 -1.11
CA LYS A 17 4.04 30.49 -1.56
C LYS A 17 4.66 31.25 -0.37
N LEU A 18 3.84 31.72 0.55
CA LEU A 18 4.27 32.48 1.73
C LEU A 18 5.09 31.59 2.67
N PHE A 19 4.65 30.36 2.90
CA PHE A 19 5.40 29.38 3.70
C PHE A 19 6.78 29.09 3.11
N LEU A 20 6.89 28.90 1.78
CA LEU A 20 8.16 28.69 1.10
C LEU A 20 9.08 29.92 1.16
N GLN A 21 8.51 31.13 1.17
CA GLN A 21 9.27 32.37 1.28
C GLN A 21 9.79 32.61 2.71
N GLU A 22 8.98 32.34 3.72
CA GLU A 22 9.34 32.55 5.13
C GLU A 22 10.24 31.43 5.68
N TYR A 23 10.05 30.19 5.21
CA TYR A 23 10.70 29.00 5.76
C TYR A 23 11.39 28.13 4.69
N PRO A 24 12.32 28.70 3.89
CA PRO A 24 12.94 27.98 2.78
C PRO A 24 13.76 26.77 3.25
N ILE A 25 14.39 26.86 4.43
CA ILE A 25 15.20 25.77 5.01
C ILE A 25 14.31 24.60 5.44
N GLN A 26 13.20 24.89 6.14
CA GLN A 26 12.25 23.89 6.61
C GLN A 26 11.55 23.19 5.45
N ALA A 27 11.17 23.95 4.41
CA ALA A 27 10.63 23.38 3.19
C ALA A 27 11.65 22.47 2.49
N GLY A 28 12.92 22.88 2.41
CA GLY A 28 13.99 22.04 1.88
C GLY A 28 14.19 20.74 2.67
N LEU A 29 14.23 20.83 4.01
CA LEU A 29 14.32 19.65 4.88
C LEU A 29 13.11 18.73 4.74
N GLY A 30 11.90 19.29 4.61
CA GLY A 30 10.67 18.52 4.38
C GLY A 30 10.66 17.80 3.03
N LEU A 31 11.17 18.43 1.98
CA LEU A 31 11.32 17.78 0.67
C LEU A 31 12.37 16.67 0.71
N LEU A 32 13.50 16.90 1.38
CA LEU A 32 14.56 15.89 1.52
C LEU A 32 14.09 14.70 2.35
N SER A 33 13.36 14.93 3.44
CA SER A 33 12.79 13.85 4.25
C SER A 33 11.73 13.06 3.48
N MET A 34 10.88 13.74 2.70
CA MET A 34 9.91 13.07 1.83
C MET A 34 10.61 12.22 0.76
N ALA A 35 11.65 12.76 0.10
CA ALA A 35 12.42 12.02 -0.90
C ALA A 35 13.12 10.80 -0.28
N PHE A 36 13.67 10.94 0.93
CA PHE A 36 14.25 9.84 1.68
C PHE A 36 13.22 8.77 2.00
N LEU A 37 12.04 9.15 2.51
CA LEU A 37 10.95 8.22 2.80
C LEU A 37 10.49 7.49 1.54
N LEU A 38 10.29 8.19 0.43
CA LEU A 38 9.88 7.60 -0.83
C LEU A 38 10.93 6.62 -1.38
N LYS A 39 12.21 6.97 -1.28
CA LYS A 39 13.31 6.07 -1.67
C LYS A 39 13.30 4.77 -0.85
N HIS A 40 12.92 4.84 0.43
CA HIS A 40 12.88 3.69 1.31
C HIS A 40 11.48 3.07 1.46
N ALA A 41 10.47 3.60 0.78
CA ALA A 41 9.12 3.06 0.80
C ALA A 41 9.08 1.63 0.25
N THR A 42 10.04 1.26 -0.59
CA THR A 42 10.26 -0.11 -1.06
C THR A 42 10.52 -1.10 0.08
N TYR A 43 11.16 -0.67 1.18
CA TYR A 43 11.35 -1.51 2.37
C TYR A 43 10.05 -1.81 3.12
N CYS A 44 9.02 -0.97 2.94
CA CYS A 44 7.68 -1.18 3.49
C CYS A 44 6.78 -2.03 2.57
N SER A 45 7.34 -2.63 1.51
CA SER A 45 6.58 -3.52 0.63
C SER A 45 6.41 -4.91 1.27
N GLU A 46 5.28 -5.57 0.99
CA GLU A 46 5.03 -6.94 1.47
C GLU A 46 6.11 -7.93 0.97
N GLU A 47 6.69 -7.70 -0.22
CA GLU A 47 7.81 -8.50 -0.73
C GLU A 47 9.08 -8.34 0.12
N THR A 48 9.40 -7.12 0.53
CA THR A 48 10.58 -6.86 1.36
C THR A 48 10.33 -7.30 2.80
N GLU A 49 9.11 -7.16 3.33
CA GLU A 49 8.71 -7.77 4.60
C GLU A 49 8.89 -9.30 4.57
N ARG A 50 8.54 -9.96 3.47
CA ARG A 50 8.77 -11.40 3.30
C ARG A 50 10.25 -11.76 3.21
N LYS A 51 11.06 -10.99 2.50
CA LYS A 51 12.50 -11.27 2.27
C LYS A 51 13.38 -10.91 3.47
N SER A 52 13.00 -9.88 4.23
CA SER A 52 13.86 -9.22 5.23
C SER A 52 13.20 -9.03 6.60
N GLY A 53 11.93 -9.39 6.78
CA GLY A 53 11.21 -9.38 8.07
C GLY A 53 11.72 -10.39 9.11
N TRP A 54 12.86 -11.02 8.84
CA TRP A 54 13.55 -12.03 9.64
C TRP A 54 14.52 -11.39 10.63
N TRP A 55 14.38 -10.08 10.90
CA TRP A 55 15.29 -9.40 11.82
C TRP A 55 15.15 -10.00 13.23
N VAL A 56 16.31 -10.36 13.79
CA VAL A 56 16.58 -10.92 15.13
C VAL A 56 15.36 -11.04 16.05
N GLY A 57 14.93 -12.28 16.30
CA GLY A 57 13.88 -12.60 17.26
C GLY A 57 12.49 -12.84 16.66
N TYR A 58 12.37 -12.96 15.34
CA TYR A 58 11.09 -13.25 14.70
C TYR A 58 10.55 -14.66 15.07
N PRO A 59 9.31 -14.78 15.59
CA PRO A 59 8.76 -16.05 16.06
C PRO A 59 8.16 -16.89 14.92
N TYR A 60 8.98 -17.68 14.24
CA TYR A 60 8.57 -18.51 13.10
C TYR A 60 7.45 -19.50 13.40
N TRP A 61 7.37 -20.02 14.63
CA TRP A 61 6.32 -20.96 15.00
C TRP A 61 4.90 -20.35 14.99
N ARG A 62 4.80 -19.01 15.07
CA ARG A 62 3.52 -18.30 15.11
C ARG A 62 3.27 -17.49 13.84
N ASP A 63 4.34 -17.05 13.16
CA ASP A 63 4.32 -16.27 11.93
C ASP A 63 3.23 -15.18 11.91
N PRO A 64 3.32 -14.16 12.78
CA PRO A 64 2.29 -13.13 12.93
C PRO A 64 2.04 -12.35 11.62
N ILE A 65 3.08 -12.12 10.81
CA ILE A 65 2.96 -11.41 9.52
C ILE A 65 2.09 -12.23 8.55
N ALA A 66 2.33 -13.54 8.45
CA ALA A 66 1.57 -14.41 7.58
C ALA A 66 0.09 -14.47 7.98
N ARG A 67 -0.20 -14.59 9.28
CA ARG A 67 -1.60 -14.60 9.78
C ARG A 67 -2.33 -13.27 9.52
N ARG A 68 -1.64 -12.13 9.71
CA ARG A 68 -2.18 -10.81 9.40
C ARG A 68 -2.54 -10.71 7.92
N ASN A 69 -1.60 -11.10 7.05
CA ASN A 69 -1.77 -11.03 5.61
C ASN A 69 -2.86 -12.00 5.12
N GLU A 70 -2.93 -13.22 5.67
CA GLU A 70 -4.00 -14.18 5.39
C GLU A 70 -5.38 -13.61 5.67
N THR A 71 -5.56 -12.97 6.84
CA THR A 71 -6.83 -12.33 7.21
C THR A 71 -7.22 -11.24 6.21
N ARG A 72 -6.25 -10.41 5.81
CA ARG A 72 -6.46 -9.34 4.82
C ARG A 72 -6.79 -9.89 3.44
N TYR A 73 -6.08 -10.92 2.98
CA TYR A 73 -6.33 -11.52 1.67
C TYR A 73 -7.66 -12.25 1.62
N LYS A 74 -8.05 -12.97 2.68
CA LYS A 74 -9.39 -13.58 2.77
C LYS A 74 -10.50 -12.53 2.64
N ALA A 75 -10.35 -11.39 3.32
CA ALA A 75 -11.29 -10.29 3.18
C ALA A 75 -11.33 -9.73 1.75
N LEU A 76 -10.17 -9.54 1.12
CA LEU A 76 -10.09 -9.10 -0.28
C LEU A 76 -10.73 -10.08 -1.26
N ILE A 77 -10.50 -11.38 -1.10
CA ILE A 77 -11.07 -12.44 -1.94
C ILE A 77 -12.59 -12.42 -1.83
N ASN A 78 -13.12 -12.38 -0.60
CA ASN A 78 -14.56 -12.38 -0.38
C ASN A 78 -15.23 -11.08 -0.87
N ASN A 79 -14.58 -9.92 -0.67
CA ASN A 79 -15.13 -8.64 -1.09
C ASN A 79 -15.14 -8.45 -2.62
N ASN A 80 -14.30 -9.18 -3.34
CA ASN A 80 -14.21 -9.11 -4.80
C ASN A 80 -14.76 -10.36 -5.49
N ASP A 81 -15.43 -11.25 -4.75
CA ASP A 81 -15.96 -12.54 -5.24
C ASP A 81 -14.94 -13.33 -6.10
N VAL A 82 -13.69 -13.35 -5.66
CA VAL A 82 -12.61 -14.01 -6.42
C VAL A 82 -12.71 -15.51 -6.24
N ASP A 83 -12.92 -16.23 -7.34
CA ASP A 83 -12.80 -17.69 -7.34
C ASP A 83 -11.32 -18.09 -7.23
N VAL A 84 -10.94 -18.56 -6.04
CA VAL A 84 -9.59 -19.03 -5.75
C VAL A 84 -9.26 -20.30 -6.55
N THR A 85 -10.28 -21.03 -7.01
CA THR A 85 -10.12 -22.24 -7.81
C THR A 85 -9.94 -21.95 -9.31
N ASP A 86 -10.00 -20.69 -9.75
CA ASP A 86 -9.82 -20.38 -11.16
C ASP A 86 -8.47 -20.91 -11.68
N PRO A 87 -8.44 -21.56 -12.86
CA PRO A 87 -7.22 -21.95 -13.57
C PRO A 87 -6.15 -20.88 -13.64
N LYS A 88 -6.54 -19.60 -13.71
CA LYS A 88 -5.64 -18.45 -13.72
C LYS A 88 -4.71 -18.42 -12.49
N TRP A 89 -5.20 -18.88 -11.35
CA TRP A 89 -4.48 -18.87 -10.07
C TRP A 89 -3.87 -20.23 -9.72
N THR A 90 -4.52 -21.33 -10.12
CA THR A 90 -4.10 -22.69 -9.78
C THR A 90 -3.18 -23.35 -10.82
N GLY A 91 -3.19 -22.87 -12.07
CA GLY A 91 -2.49 -23.50 -13.19
C GLY A 91 -3.10 -24.83 -13.64
N CYS A 92 -4.24 -25.25 -13.07
CA CYS A 92 -4.95 -26.48 -13.43
C CYS A 92 -6.10 -26.19 -14.40
N SER A 93 -6.41 -27.14 -15.29
CA SER A 93 -7.57 -27.00 -16.19
C SER A 93 -8.89 -27.06 -15.41
N LYS A 94 -9.92 -26.33 -15.88
CA LYS A 94 -11.26 -26.34 -15.25
C LYS A 94 -11.84 -27.75 -15.17
N GLU A 95 -11.54 -28.58 -16.16
CA GLU A 95 -11.99 -29.96 -16.22
C GLU A 95 -11.41 -30.81 -15.08
N GLN A 96 -10.13 -30.63 -14.77
CA GLN A 96 -9.46 -31.33 -13.68
C GLN A 96 -9.99 -30.89 -12.32
N LEU A 97 -10.27 -29.58 -12.15
CA LEU A 97 -10.89 -29.04 -10.95
C LEU A 97 -12.31 -29.57 -10.73
N ASN A 98 -13.12 -29.61 -11.80
CA ASN A 98 -14.47 -30.19 -11.74
C ASN A 98 -14.45 -31.69 -11.42
N ARG A 99 -13.48 -32.44 -11.94
CA ARG A 99 -13.30 -33.86 -11.58
C ARG A 99 -12.98 -34.01 -10.09
N LEU A 100 -12.05 -33.20 -9.56
CA LEU A 100 -11.68 -33.25 -8.15
C LEU A 100 -12.83 -32.86 -7.22
N ARG A 101 -13.64 -31.85 -7.61
CA ARG A 101 -14.84 -31.44 -6.86
C ARG A 101 -15.91 -32.54 -6.79
N ASN A 102 -15.96 -33.45 -7.76
CA ASN A 102 -16.90 -34.57 -7.75
C ASN A 102 -16.40 -35.79 -6.95
N ILE A 103 -15.12 -35.82 -6.58
CA ILE A 103 -14.50 -36.92 -5.80
C ILE A 103 -14.59 -36.65 -4.29
N ILE A 104 -14.62 -35.38 -3.89
CA ILE A 104 -14.77 -34.90 -2.51
C ILE A 104 -16.26 -34.68 -2.22
#